data_AF-A0A3S0CTK3-F1
#
_entry.id   AF-A0A3S0CTK3-F1
#
_cell.length_a   1.000
_cell.length_b   1.000
_cell.length_c   1.000
_cell.angle_alpha   90.00
_cell.angle_beta   90.00
_cell.angle_gamma   90.00
#
_symmetry.space_group_name_H-M   'P 1'
#
loop_
_entity.id
_entity.type
_entity.pdbx_description
1 polymer ?
#
loop_
_entity_poly.entity_id
_entity_poly.type
_entity_poly.pdbx_seq_one_letter_code
_entity_poly.pdbx_strand_id
1 'polypeptide(L)'
;MFLFAVESGEQLSGYAALAHLFENNVINWLVLVVLLIILWNKVTPAMFAKREESITTALREASEARAQAEALLKEQEAKVANVEQEVAKKKTDAQALAEELRVQRQKQTEKDLADLTLKLQNQISTERAVAVTELRGVAAKAAIHLTEQALPSMMNDSIRGKLLNQFMEQLDSSTSQRSSLSDEDRLQMKTH
;
A
#
# COMPACT_ATOMS: atom_id res chain seq x y z
N MET A 1 -92.51 13.31 114.92
CA MET A 1 -92.06 11.91 114.73
C MET A 1 -91.25 11.91 113.44
N PHE A 2 -89.95 12.25 113.50
CA PHE A 2 -88.80 11.31 113.33
C PHE A 2 -89.04 10.36 112.11
N LEU A 3 -88.20 10.23 111.06
CA LEU A 3 -86.74 10.29 110.93
C LEU A 3 -86.33 10.11 109.44
N PHE A 4 -85.13 10.64 109.09
CA PHE A 4 -84.16 10.16 108.07
C PHE A 4 -84.55 10.26 106.57
N ALA A 5 -84.03 11.24 105.82
CA ALA A 5 -82.69 11.27 105.18
C ALA A 5 -82.56 10.29 103.99
N VAL A 6 -82.36 10.80 102.78
CA VAL A 6 -81.01 11.08 102.30
C VAL A 6 -81.10 11.92 101.02
N GLU A 7 -80.37 13.01 101.03
CA GLU A 7 -80.08 13.87 99.90
C GLU A 7 -78.79 13.34 99.25
N SER A 8 -78.85 12.91 97.99
CA SER A 8 -77.69 12.80 97.08
C SER A 8 -78.13 12.29 95.72
N GLY A 9 -77.95 13.10 94.66
CA GLY A 9 -78.18 12.63 93.29
C GLY A 9 -77.97 13.62 92.15
N GLU A 10 -77.66 14.90 92.39
CA GLU A 10 -77.41 15.88 91.32
C GLU A 10 -75.97 15.88 90.75
N GLN A 11 -75.33 14.71 90.64
CA GLN A 11 -74.02 14.58 89.97
C GLN A 11 -74.04 13.71 88.71
N LEU A 12 -75.17 13.10 88.33
CA LEU A 12 -75.20 12.16 87.19
C LEU A 12 -75.50 12.81 85.81
N SER A 13 -75.97 14.07 85.78
CA SER A 13 -76.35 14.74 84.52
C SER A 13 -75.15 15.30 83.74
N GLY A 14 -74.16 15.89 84.43
CA GLY A 14 -72.96 16.48 83.79
C GLY A 14 -71.98 15.44 83.22
N TYR A 15 -71.84 14.28 83.88
CA TYR A 15 -71.01 13.19 83.36
C TYR A 15 -71.65 12.49 82.17
N ALA A 16 -72.98 12.41 82.09
CA ALA A 16 -73.67 11.95 80.87
C ALA A 16 -73.52 12.97 79.72
N ALA A 17 -73.51 14.27 80.04
CA ALA A 17 -73.25 15.34 79.07
C ALA A 17 -71.79 15.33 78.55
N LEU A 18 -70.80 15.04 79.39
CA LEU A 18 -69.42 14.90 78.94
C LEU A 18 -69.19 13.53 78.28
N ALA A 19 -69.80 12.46 78.80
CA ALA A 19 -69.70 11.12 78.22
C ALA A 19 -70.22 11.09 76.79
N HIS A 20 -71.39 11.67 76.45
CA HIS A 20 -71.86 11.66 75.06
C HIS A 20 -70.99 12.51 74.12
N LEU A 21 -70.35 13.58 74.63
CA LEU A 21 -69.38 14.36 73.85
C LEU A 21 -68.10 13.56 73.57
N PHE A 22 -67.64 12.75 74.54
CA PHE A 22 -66.52 11.83 74.34
C PHE A 22 -66.91 10.62 73.48
N GLU A 23 -68.08 10.02 73.67
CA GLU A 23 -68.55 8.83 72.95
C GLU A 23 -68.76 9.12 71.46
N ASN A 24 -69.47 10.20 71.12
CA ASN A 24 -69.66 10.59 69.71
C ASN A 24 -68.36 11.01 69.03
N ASN A 25 -67.47 11.73 69.73
CA ASN A 25 -66.18 12.12 69.17
C ASN A 25 -65.24 10.93 68.99
N VAL A 26 -65.23 9.97 69.91
CA VAL A 26 -64.43 8.74 69.80
C VAL A 26 -64.93 7.87 68.65
N ILE A 27 -66.25 7.72 68.47
CA ILE A 27 -66.83 7.00 67.33
C ILE A 27 -66.46 7.69 66.01
N ASN A 28 -66.58 9.01 65.93
CA ASN A 28 -66.18 9.77 64.74
C ASN A 28 -64.68 9.61 64.43
N TRP A 29 -63.82 9.64 65.45
CA TRP A 29 -62.38 9.44 65.30
C TRP A 29 -62.05 8.02 64.85
N LEU A 30 -62.76 7.02 65.36
CA LEU A 30 -62.57 5.61 64.99
C LEU A 30 -62.98 5.38 63.53
N VAL A 31 -64.10 5.94 63.08
CA VAL A 31 -64.52 5.91 61.67
C VAL A 31 -63.48 6.61 60.78
N LEU A 32 -62.95 7.76 61.20
CA LEU A 32 -61.91 8.48 60.47
C LEU A 32 -60.61 7.66 60.37
N VAL A 33 -60.17 7.00 61.44
CA VAL A 33 -58.99 6.14 61.45
C VAL A 33 -59.19 4.93 60.53
N VAL A 34 -60.35 4.28 60.57
CA VAL A 34 -60.65 3.15 59.69
C VAL A 34 -60.65 3.58 58.22
N LEU A 35 -61.26 4.73 57.90
CA LEU A 35 -61.23 5.30 56.56
C LEU A 35 -59.79 5.62 56.12
N LEU A 36 -58.98 6.19 57.02
CA LEU A 36 -57.58 6.53 56.77
C LEU A 36 -56.73 5.28 56.54
N ILE A 37 -56.92 4.21 57.30
CA ILE A 37 -56.20 2.93 57.12
C ILE A 37 -56.54 2.32 55.76
N ILE A 38 -57.81 2.35 55.33
CA ILE A 38 -58.23 1.83 54.02
C ILE A 38 -57.61 2.64 52.89
N LEU A 39 -57.62 3.98 52.99
CA LEU A 39 -57.01 4.87 52.01
C LEU A 39 -55.49 4.70 51.95
N TRP A 40 -54.83 4.61 53.11
CA TRP A 40 -53.39 4.38 53.21
C TRP A 40 -53.01 3.05 52.58
N ASN A 41 -53.68 1.95 52.96
CA ASN A 41 -53.41 0.61 52.46
C ASN A 41 -53.69 0.47 50.94
N LYS A 42 -54.57 1.31 50.37
CA LYS A 42 -54.83 1.32 48.94
C LYS A 42 -53.79 2.10 48.13
N VAL A 43 -53.19 3.15 48.70
CA VAL A 43 -52.28 4.06 47.98
C VAL A 43 -50.80 3.71 48.16
N THR A 44 -50.38 3.28 49.36
CA THR A 44 -48.97 2.95 49.60
C THR A 44 -48.39 1.77 48.80
N PRO A 45 -49.08 0.63 48.59
CA PRO A 45 -48.46 -0.49 47.88
C PRO A 45 -48.09 -0.13 46.43
N ALA A 46 -48.89 0.70 45.76
CA ALA A 46 -48.60 1.12 44.38
C ALA A 46 -47.34 1.99 44.28
N MET A 47 -47.10 2.87 45.27
CA MET A 47 -45.91 3.73 45.29
C MET A 47 -44.63 2.96 45.57
N PHE A 48 -44.66 1.96 46.46
CA PHE A 48 -43.50 1.13 46.76
C PHE A 48 -43.21 0.13 45.63
N ALA A 49 -44.24 -0.51 45.06
CA ALA A 49 -44.09 -1.40 43.92
C ALA A 49 -43.47 -0.69 42.71
N LYS A 50 -43.91 0.53 42.40
CA LYS A 50 -43.33 1.33 41.30
C LYS A 50 -41.87 1.70 41.54
N ARG A 51 -41.50 1.99 42.80
CA ARG A 51 -40.10 2.27 43.16
C ARG A 51 -39.23 1.02 43.05
N GLU A 52 -39.71 -0.10 43.57
CA GLU A 52 -39.03 -1.39 43.47
C GLU A 52 -38.82 -1.78 42.00
N GLU A 53 -39.87 -1.71 41.17
CA GLU A 53 -39.79 -1.95 39.73
C GLU A 53 -38.79 -1.01 39.02
N SER A 54 -38.76 0.28 39.39
CA SER A 54 -37.78 1.21 38.82
C SER A 54 -36.34 0.88 39.20
N ILE A 55 -36.11 0.41 40.43
CA ILE A 55 -34.77 0.03 40.90
C ILE A 55 -34.34 -1.29 40.26
N THR A 56 -35.22 -2.29 40.18
CA THR A 56 -34.90 -3.56 39.53
C THR A 56 -34.67 -3.38 38.04
N THR A 57 -35.46 -2.53 37.38
CA THR A 57 -35.26 -2.18 35.97
C THR A 57 -33.95 -1.44 35.76
N ALA A 58 -33.64 -0.42 36.56
CA ALA A 58 -32.38 0.31 36.46
C ALA A 58 -31.16 -0.60 36.74
N LEU A 59 -31.27 -1.52 37.71
CA LEU A 59 -30.21 -2.48 38.01
C LEU A 59 -30.02 -3.48 36.85
N ARG A 60 -31.12 -3.96 36.26
CA ARG A 60 -31.08 -4.84 35.08
C ARG A 60 -30.42 -4.13 33.91
N GLU A 61 -30.84 -2.92 33.59
CA GLU A 61 -30.25 -2.10 32.52
C GLU A 61 -28.76 -1.83 32.76
N ALA A 62 -28.38 -1.48 34.00
CA ALA A 62 -26.98 -1.30 34.36
C ALA A 62 -26.16 -2.59 34.21
N SER A 63 -26.72 -3.73 34.59
CA SER A 63 -26.07 -5.04 34.45
C SER A 63 -25.91 -5.45 32.99
N GLU A 64 -26.92 -5.20 32.16
CA GLU A 64 -26.90 -5.46 30.72
C GLU A 64 -25.89 -4.54 30.03
N ALA A 65 -25.89 -3.24 30.36
CA ALA A 65 -24.92 -2.29 29.84
C ALA A 65 -23.48 -2.67 30.22
N ARG A 66 -23.26 -3.11 31.46
CA ARG A 66 -21.95 -3.59 31.91
C ARG A 66 -21.53 -4.86 31.17
N ALA A 67 -22.43 -5.83 31.02
CA ALA A 67 -22.16 -7.07 30.30
C ALA A 67 -21.83 -6.80 28.82
N GLN A 68 -22.54 -5.88 28.17
CA GLN A 68 -22.26 -5.44 26.81
C GLN A 68 -20.90 -4.74 26.71
N ALA A 69 -20.56 -3.85 27.65
CA ALA A 69 -19.26 -3.18 27.68
C ALA A 69 -18.10 -4.18 27.87
N GLU A 70 -18.26 -5.16 28.77
CA GLU A 70 -17.27 -6.22 28.98
C GLU A 70 -17.14 -7.13 27.74
N ALA A 71 -18.24 -7.43 27.04
CA ALA A 71 -18.21 -8.19 25.79
C ALA A 71 -17.49 -7.41 24.67
N LEU A 72 -17.80 -6.12 24.51
CA LEU A 72 -17.11 -5.25 23.54
C LEU A 72 -15.62 -5.12 23.86
N LEU A 73 -15.25 -4.99 25.13
CA LEU A 73 -13.86 -4.91 25.55
C LEU A 73 -13.09 -6.19 25.17
N LYS A 74 -13.65 -7.37 25.45
CA LYS A 74 -13.07 -8.65 25.03
C LYS A 74 -12.95 -8.78 23.51
N GLU A 75 -13.95 -8.33 22.76
CA GLU A 75 -13.91 -8.34 21.29
C GLU A 75 -12.79 -7.42 20.77
N GLN A 76 -12.63 -6.23 21.36
CA GLN A 76 -11.59 -5.29 20.96
C GLN A 76 -10.20 -5.78 21.35
N GLU A 77 -10.03 -6.38 22.53
CA GLU A 77 -8.78 -7.02 22.92
C GLU A 77 -8.39 -8.14 21.95
N ALA A 78 -9.36 -8.98 21.55
CA ALA A 78 -9.13 -10.02 20.55
C ALA A 78 -8.76 -9.44 19.18
N LYS A 79 -9.41 -8.34 18.77
CA LYS A 79 -9.06 -7.60 17.54
C LYS A 79 -7.65 -7.04 17.58
N VAL A 80 -7.25 -6.43 18.70
CA VAL A 80 -5.89 -5.89 18.88
C VAL A 80 -4.86 -7.01 18.80
N ALA A 81 -5.08 -8.13 19.49
CA ALA A 81 -4.18 -9.28 19.44
C ALA A 81 -4.03 -9.85 18.01
N ASN A 82 -5.14 -9.95 17.26
CA ASN A 82 -5.08 -10.38 15.87
C ASN A 82 -4.32 -9.38 14.98
N VAL A 83 -4.54 -8.08 15.17
CA VAL A 83 -3.81 -7.03 14.45
C VAL A 83 -2.32 -7.10 14.75
N GLU A 84 -1.91 -7.29 16.00
CA GLU A 84 -0.49 -7.44 16.37
C GLU A 84 0.14 -8.65 15.68
N GLN A 85 -0.57 -9.78 15.61
CA GLN A 85 -0.12 -10.97 14.89
C GLN A 85 -0.01 -10.71 13.38
N GLU A 86 -0.99 -10.04 12.78
CA GLU A 86 -0.95 -9.67 11.36
C GLU A 86 0.18 -8.69 11.05
N VAL A 87 0.44 -7.73 11.93
CA VAL A 87 1.55 -6.77 11.79
C VAL A 87 2.88 -7.49 11.90
N ALA A 88 3.04 -8.40 12.87
CA ALA A 88 4.24 -9.22 13.00
C ALA A 88 4.49 -10.04 11.73
N LYS A 89 3.45 -10.70 11.20
CA LYS A 89 3.52 -11.47 9.96
C LYS A 89 3.86 -10.59 8.75
N LYS A 90 3.21 -9.43 8.58
CA LYS A 90 3.51 -8.49 7.50
C LYS A 90 4.94 -7.98 7.59
N LYS A 91 5.47 -7.77 8.80
CA LYS A 91 6.86 -7.35 9.01
C LYS A 91 7.84 -8.43 8.60
N THR A 92 7.60 -9.69 8.97
CA THR A 92 8.45 -10.81 8.55
C THR A 92 8.40 -11.03 7.04
N ASP A 93 7.21 -10.95 6.45
CA ASP A 93 7.03 -11.10 5.00
C ASP A 93 7.72 -9.96 4.23
N ALA A 94 7.62 -8.72 4.72
CA ALA A 94 8.31 -7.57 4.13
C ALA A 94 9.84 -7.70 4.22
N GLN A 95 10.37 -8.23 5.33
CA GLN A 95 11.80 -8.48 5.50
C GLN A 95 12.30 -9.57 4.54
N ALA A 96 11.55 -10.67 4.41
CA ALA A 96 11.89 -11.75 3.49
C ALA A 96 11.87 -11.24 2.03
N LEU A 97 10.83 -10.52 1.65
CA LEU A 97 10.70 -9.93 0.31
C LEU A 97 11.79 -8.89 0.03
N ALA A 98 12.18 -8.09 1.02
CA ALA A 98 13.27 -7.13 0.89
C ALA A 98 14.61 -7.81 0.61
N GLU A 99 14.93 -8.91 1.32
CA GLU A 99 16.17 -9.65 1.08
C GLU A 99 16.14 -10.36 -0.28
N GLU A 100 15.00 -10.95 -0.66
CA GLU A 100 14.83 -11.54 -1.99
C GLU A 100 15.06 -10.49 -3.09
N LEU A 101 14.44 -9.31 -2.99
CA LEU A 101 14.65 -8.20 -3.91
C LEU A 101 16.09 -7.70 -3.92
N ARG A 102 16.79 -7.74 -2.78
CA ARG A 102 18.19 -7.37 -2.69
C ARG A 102 19.05 -8.34 -3.50
N VAL A 103 18.86 -9.64 -3.30
CA VAL A 103 19.57 -10.70 -4.04
C VAL A 103 19.24 -10.66 -5.52
N GLN A 104 17.96 -10.53 -5.89
CA GLN A 104 17.54 -10.43 -7.28
C GLN A 104 18.14 -9.20 -7.98
N ARG A 105 18.11 -8.02 -7.33
CA ARG A 105 18.71 -6.80 -7.90
C ARG A 105 20.21 -6.91 -8.04
N GLN A 106 20.89 -7.54 -7.09
CA GLN A 106 22.33 -7.75 -7.16
C GLN A 106 22.69 -8.66 -8.34
N LYS A 107 21.99 -9.79 -8.49
CA LYS A 107 22.17 -10.71 -9.62
C LYS A 107 21.85 -10.05 -10.97
N GLN A 108 20.79 -9.25 -11.03
CA GLN A 108 20.41 -8.52 -12.24
C GLN A 108 21.49 -7.47 -12.59
N THR A 109 21.99 -6.73 -11.61
CA THR A 109 23.07 -5.75 -11.80
C THR A 109 24.35 -6.40 -12.28
N GLU A 110 24.74 -7.55 -11.71
CA GLU A 110 25.92 -8.30 -12.16
C GLU A 110 25.78 -8.76 -13.61
N LYS A 111 24.59 -9.25 -13.99
CA LYS A 111 24.29 -9.62 -15.37
C LYS A 111 24.34 -8.42 -16.31
N ASP A 112 23.71 -7.32 -15.95
CA ASP A 112 23.66 -6.10 -16.76
C ASP A 112 25.06 -5.50 -16.93
N LEU A 113 25.91 -5.54 -15.90
CA LEU A 113 27.32 -5.13 -15.98
C LEU A 113 28.13 -6.03 -16.91
N ALA A 114 27.92 -7.35 -16.85
CA ALA A 114 28.59 -8.28 -17.75
C ALA A 114 28.19 -8.03 -19.21
N ASP A 115 26.89 -7.87 -19.48
CA ASP A 115 26.37 -7.58 -20.82
C ASP A 115 26.86 -6.22 -21.32
N LEU A 116 26.88 -5.20 -20.46
CA LEU A 116 27.42 -3.88 -20.78
C LEU A 116 28.91 -3.95 -21.10
N THR A 117 29.69 -4.70 -20.32
CA THR A 117 31.13 -4.87 -20.53
C THR A 117 31.40 -5.53 -21.88
N LEU A 118 30.66 -6.58 -22.23
CA LEU A 118 30.75 -7.23 -23.54
C LEU A 118 30.40 -6.27 -24.68
N LYS A 119 29.33 -5.49 -24.54
CA LYS A 119 28.95 -4.47 -25.52
C LYS A 119 30.04 -3.42 -25.70
N LEU A 120 30.60 -2.90 -24.61
CA LEU A 120 31.67 -1.91 -24.65
C LEU A 120 32.95 -2.47 -25.28
N GLN A 121 33.33 -3.71 -24.98
CA GLN A 121 34.48 -4.36 -25.64
C GLN A 121 34.28 -4.48 -27.14
N ASN A 122 33.08 -4.86 -27.59
CA ASN A 122 32.74 -4.95 -29.02
C ASN A 122 32.70 -3.57 -29.69
N GLN A 123 32.20 -2.55 -29.00
CA GLN A 123 32.22 -1.17 -29.50
C GLN A 123 33.65 -0.65 -29.64
N ILE A 124 34.49 -0.84 -28.62
CA ILE A 124 35.90 -0.44 -28.65
C ILE A 124 36.65 -1.15 -29.76
N SER A 125 36.43 -2.46 -29.96
CA SER A 125 37.12 -3.21 -31.03
C SER A 125 36.69 -2.72 -32.42
N THR A 126 35.40 -2.45 -32.61
CA THR A 126 34.85 -1.90 -33.85
C THR A 126 35.41 -0.50 -34.11
N GLU A 127 35.40 0.38 -33.12
CA GLU A 127 35.89 1.75 -33.23
C GLU A 127 37.40 1.80 -33.47
N ARG A 128 38.18 0.91 -32.84
CA ARG A 128 39.60 0.72 -33.16
C ARG A 128 39.82 0.31 -34.61
N ALA A 129 39.02 -0.61 -35.14
CA ALA A 129 39.14 -1.04 -36.53
C ALA A 129 38.83 0.10 -37.51
N VAL A 130 37.82 0.92 -37.19
CA VAL A 130 37.49 2.14 -37.95
C VAL A 130 38.66 3.13 -37.90
N ALA A 131 39.17 3.47 -36.71
CA ALA A 131 40.28 4.41 -36.56
C ALA A 131 41.56 3.96 -37.29
N VAL A 132 41.89 2.66 -37.26
CA VAL A 132 43.03 2.12 -38.02
C VAL A 132 42.82 2.26 -39.53
N THR A 133 41.59 2.05 -40.00
CA THR A 133 41.25 2.19 -41.43
C THR A 133 41.36 3.65 -41.86
N GLU A 134 40.88 4.58 -41.04
CA GLU A 134 41.01 6.02 -41.27
C GLU A 134 42.48 6.47 -41.30
N LEU A 135 43.30 6.04 -40.33
CA LEU A 135 44.73 6.34 -40.29
C LEU A 135 45.47 5.83 -41.53
N ARG A 136 45.14 4.62 -42.01
CA ARG A 136 45.69 4.08 -43.26
C ARG A 136 45.28 4.95 -44.46
N GLY A 137 44.04 5.41 -44.51
CA GLY A 137 43.57 6.33 -45.54
C GLY A 137 44.32 7.66 -45.54
N VAL A 138 44.56 8.23 -44.35
CA VAL A 138 45.35 9.47 -44.21
C VAL A 138 46.81 9.25 -44.62
N ALA A 139 47.43 8.14 -44.19
CA ALA A 139 48.80 7.81 -44.55
C ALA A 139 48.97 7.59 -46.07
N ALA A 140 48.02 6.90 -46.72
CA ALA A 140 48.02 6.71 -48.16
C ALA A 140 47.92 8.04 -48.90
N LYS A 141 47.02 8.94 -48.47
CA LYS A 141 46.91 10.30 -49.03
C LYS A 141 48.20 11.10 -48.84
N ALA A 142 48.82 11.03 -47.66
CA ALA A 142 50.08 11.73 -47.39
C ALA A 142 51.23 11.21 -48.26
N ALA A 143 51.33 9.90 -48.47
CA ALA A 143 52.33 9.28 -49.34
C ALA A 143 52.14 9.68 -50.82
N ILE A 144 50.89 9.71 -51.30
CA ILE A 144 50.57 10.23 -52.65
C ILE A 144 50.99 11.69 -52.75
N HIS A 145 50.65 12.52 -51.77
CA HIS A 145 50.98 13.95 -51.80
C HIS A 145 52.50 14.21 -51.80
N LEU A 146 53.28 13.48 -50.99
CA LEU A 146 54.74 13.55 -51.02
C LEU A 146 55.31 13.10 -52.37
N THR A 147 54.72 12.06 -52.96
CA THR A 147 55.13 11.58 -54.27
C THR A 147 54.82 12.62 -55.35
N GLU A 148 53.64 13.22 -55.35
CA GLU A 148 53.27 14.32 -56.27
C GLU A 148 54.24 15.51 -56.17
N GLN A 149 54.72 15.84 -54.97
CA GLN A 149 55.71 16.91 -54.76
C GLN A 149 57.13 16.51 -55.19
N ALA A 150 57.54 15.25 -55.01
CA ALA A 150 58.87 14.76 -55.35
C ALA A 150 59.02 14.31 -56.82
N LEU A 151 57.91 13.97 -57.50
CA LEU A 151 57.92 13.47 -58.87
C LEU A 151 58.53 14.45 -59.88
N PRO A 152 58.28 15.78 -59.82
CA PRO A 152 58.88 16.73 -60.76
C PRO A 152 60.39 16.84 -60.64
N SER A 153 60.95 16.72 -59.43
CA SER A 153 62.39 16.88 -59.18
C SER A 153 63.21 15.65 -59.59
N MET A 154 62.59 14.48 -59.69
CA MET A 154 63.22 13.24 -60.16
C MET A 154 63.07 13.02 -61.67
N MET A 155 62.29 13.85 -62.38
CA MET A 155 61.96 13.67 -63.79
C MET A 155 63.12 14.09 -64.72
N ASN A 156 63.90 13.13 -65.22
CA ASN A 156 64.93 13.34 -66.25
C ASN A 156 64.53 12.73 -67.61
N ASP A 157 65.24 13.09 -68.68
CA ASP A 157 64.91 12.66 -70.04
C ASP A 157 65.01 11.13 -70.24
N SER A 158 65.90 10.44 -69.50
CA SER A 158 66.03 8.98 -69.53
C SER A 158 64.81 8.28 -68.92
N ILE A 159 64.28 8.80 -67.80
CA ILE A 159 63.05 8.31 -67.17
C ILE A 159 61.85 8.53 -68.09
N ARG A 160 61.77 9.70 -68.74
CA ARG A 160 60.70 10.03 -69.69
C ARG A 160 60.66 9.06 -70.88
N GLY A 161 61.83 8.70 -71.42
CA GLY A 161 61.96 7.69 -72.48
C GLY A 161 61.55 6.28 -72.03
N LYS A 162 61.94 5.87 -70.82
CA LYS A 162 61.52 4.57 -70.24
C LYS A 162 60.01 4.49 -70.03
N LEU A 163 59.39 5.55 -69.51
CA LEU A 163 57.94 5.65 -69.35
C LEU A 163 57.20 5.54 -70.69
N LEU A 164 57.69 6.22 -71.73
CA LEU A 164 57.11 6.13 -73.07
C LEU A 164 57.17 4.70 -73.62
N ASN A 165 58.31 4.02 -73.48
CA ASN A 165 58.46 2.63 -73.91
C ASN A 165 57.53 1.68 -73.13
N GLN A 166 57.44 1.82 -71.81
CA GLN A 166 56.49 1.04 -70.99
C GLN A 166 55.03 1.30 -71.37
N PHE A 167 54.69 2.55 -71.71
CA PHE A 167 53.35 2.90 -72.16
C PHE A 167 53.02 2.26 -73.51
N MET A 168 53.97 2.28 -74.45
CA MET A 168 53.82 1.60 -75.74
C MET A 168 53.67 0.08 -75.56
N GLU A 169 54.44 -0.53 -74.65
CA GLU A 169 54.35 -1.95 -74.33
C GLU A 169 53.01 -2.33 -73.64
N GLN A 170 52.47 -1.46 -72.77
CA GLN A 170 51.13 -1.64 -72.20
C GLN A 170 50.02 -1.51 -73.25
N LEU A 171 50.15 -0.60 -74.21
CA LEU A 171 49.20 -0.47 -75.32
C LEU A 171 49.26 -1.67 -76.26
N ASP A 172 50.45 -2.17 -76.56
CA ASP A 172 50.65 -3.33 -77.43
C ASP A 172 50.15 -4.62 -76.76
N SER A 173 50.43 -4.81 -75.46
CA SER A 173 49.87 -5.94 -74.70
C SER A 173 48.35 -5.85 -74.54
N SER A 174 47.77 -4.67 -74.30
CA SER A 174 46.31 -4.50 -74.26
C SER A 174 45.65 -4.75 -75.61
N THR A 175 46.32 -4.38 -76.70
CA THR A 175 45.87 -4.62 -78.07
C THR A 175 46.00 -6.11 -78.44
N SER A 176 47.09 -6.76 -78.05
CA SER A 176 47.31 -8.20 -78.20
C SER A 176 46.35 -9.05 -77.35
N GLN A 177 45.99 -8.59 -76.15
CA GLN A 177 44.99 -9.24 -75.31
C GLN A 177 43.57 -9.09 -75.89
N ARG A 178 43.29 -7.96 -76.56
CA ARG A 178 42.01 -7.74 -77.25
C ARG A 178 41.94 -8.48 -78.59
N SER A 179 43.05 -8.71 -79.29
CA SER A 179 43.08 -9.52 -80.51
C SER A 179 43.02 -11.03 -80.22
N SER A 180 43.63 -11.52 -79.15
CA SER A 180 43.51 -12.93 -78.74
C SER A 180 42.07 -13.31 -78.33
N LEU A 181 41.36 -12.41 -77.64
CA LEU A 181 39.92 -12.55 -77.36
C LEU A 181 39.07 -12.59 -78.65
N SER A 182 39.46 -11.85 -79.69
CA SER A 182 38.75 -11.85 -80.98
C SER A 182 39.09 -13.04 -81.87
N ASP A 183 40.28 -13.64 -81.75
CA ASP A 183 40.68 -14.83 -82.50
C ASP A 183 40.12 -16.12 -81.87
N GLU A 184 39.94 -16.17 -80.54
CA GLU A 184 39.18 -17.25 -79.87
C GLU A 184 37.72 -17.29 -80.35
N ASP A 185 37.05 -16.14 -80.42
CA ASP A 185 35.68 -16.04 -80.95
C ASP A 185 35.59 -16.47 -82.43
N ARG A 186 36.64 -16.22 -83.22
CA ARG A 186 36.70 -16.64 -84.63
C ARG A 186 36.93 -18.15 -84.82
N LEU A 187 37.60 -18.81 -83.87
CA LEU A 187 37.82 -20.25 -83.92
C LEU A 187 36.57 -21.04 -83.51
N GLN A 188 35.71 -20.50 -82.64
CA GLN A 188 34.42 -21.14 -82.29
C GLN A 188 33.36 -21.04 -83.41
N MET A 189 33.51 -20.11 -84.35
CA MET A 189 32.56 -19.90 -85.45
C MET A 189 32.83 -20.78 -86.69
N LYS A 190 34.00 -21.46 -86.78
CA LYS A 190 34.35 -22.36 -87.89
C LYS A 190 34.12 -23.85 -87.60
N THR A 191 33.75 -24.19 -86.37
CA THR A 191 33.44 -25.55 -85.91
C THR A 191 31.94 -25.81 -85.72
N HIS A 192 31.11 -24.96 -86.32
CA HIS A 192 29.66 -25.13 -86.44
C HIS A 192 29.23 -24.83 -87.88
#